data_AF-A0A2D7U8R8-F1
#
_entry.id   AF-A0A2D7U8R8-F1
#
_cell.length_a   1.000
_cell.length_b   1.000
_cell.length_c   1.000
_cell.angle_alpha   90.00
_cell.angle_beta   90.00
_cell.angle_gamma   90.00
#
_symmetry.space_group_name_H-M   'P 1'
#
loop_
_entity.id
_entity.type
_entity.pdbx_description
1 polymer ?
#
loop_
_entity_poly.entity_id
_entity_poly.type
_entity_poly.pdbx_seq_one_letter_code
_entity_poly.pdbx_strand_id
1 'polypeptide(L)'
;MFEYLSQIDRFLHVLFGITWIGLLYYFNFVGAGYLKEASPEGKKDVLLKLQPNALWYFRWAALFTFLTGLYLLWYLDYKNSYSVGISLGSLMATLMFLNVWLIIWPNQKKVIAGTDDAAQAGAKAALASRTNTLFSFPMLYFMIYSAHISEGKNYFYEIPGVAASGWSMPALYVGTALILAIEANVIFGKMRKFMESVKAVIHSGLILTVLFALLVYYY
;
A
#
# COMPACT_ATOMS: atom_id res chain seq x y z
N MET A 1 -30.20 -1.82 9.54
CA MET A 1 -29.43 -3.07 9.32
C MET A 1 -28.24 -2.86 8.40
N PHE A 2 -28.41 -2.39 7.15
CA PHE A 2 -27.29 -2.10 6.24
C PHE A 2 -26.25 -1.11 6.79
N GLU A 3 -26.69 -0.01 7.43
CA GLU A 3 -25.75 0.94 8.04
C GLU A 3 -24.94 0.33 9.19
N TYR A 4 -25.58 -0.47 10.06
CA TYR A 4 -24.91 -1.18 11.15
C TYR A 4 -23.91 -2.22 10.65
N LEU A 5 -24.25 -2.99 9.62
CA LEU A 5 -23.32 -3.93 8.97
C LEU A 5 -22.13 -3.16 8.37
N SER A 6 -22.38 -2.02 7.71
CA SER A 6 -21.30 -1.19 7.16
C SER A 6 -20.32 -0.66 8.21
N GLN A 7 -20.75 -0.45 9.46
CA GLN A 7 -19.86 -0.04 10.55
C GLN A 7 -18.92 -1.17 10.98
N ILE A 8 -19.42 -2.41 11.02
CA ILE A 8 -18.61 -3.59 11.30
C ILE A 8 -17.57 -3.78 10.19
N ASP A 9 -17.97 -3.64 8.93
CA ASP A 9 -17.06 -3.81 7.79
C ASP A 9 -15.94 -2.76 7.78
N ARG A 10 -16.28 -1.49 8.08
CA ARG A 10 -15.30 -0.40 8.24
C ARG A 10 -14.37 -0.65 9.42
N PHE A 11 -14.92 -1.07 10.57
CA PHE A 11 -14.13 -1.41 11.75
C PHE A 11 -13.13 -2.52 11.43
N LEU A 12 -13.57 -3.61 10.82
CA LEU A 12 -12.71 -4.72 10.41
C LEU A 12 -11.66 -4.27 9.40
N HIS A 13 -12.05 -3.50 8.38
CA HIS A 13 -11.11 -2.97 7.39
C HIS A 13 -10.00 -2.13 8.05
N VAL A 14 -10.38 -1.24 8.98
CA VAL A 14 -9.42 -0.43 9.75
C VAL A 14 -8.54 -1.32 10.62
N LEU A 15 -9.11 -2.26 11.39
CA LEU A 15 -8.36 -3.17 12.26
C LEU A 15 -7.29 -3.96 11.50
N PHE A 16 -7.66 -4.56 10.37
CA PHE A 16 -6.71 -5.28 9.52
C PHE A 16 -5.73 -4.31 8.86
N GLY A 17 -6.22 -3.15 8.41
CA GLY A 17 -5.41 -2.13 7.75
C GLY A 17 -4.30 -1.58 8.65
N ILE A 18 -4.62 -1.22 9.90
CA ILE A 18 -3.60 -0.75 10.86
C ILE A 18 -2.60 -1.85 11.20
N THR A 19 -3.03 -3.11 11.26
CA THR A 19 -2.13 -4.25 11.48
C THR A 19 -1.19 -4.42 10.30
N TRP A 20 -1.73 -4.38 9.07
CA TRP A 20 -0.96 -4.55 7.85
C TRP A 20 0.07 -3.43 7.66
N ILE A 21 -0.37 -2.18 7.68
CA ILE A 21 0.49 -1.02 7.48
C ILE A 21 1.43 -0.81 8.68
N GLY A 22 0.98 -1.09 9.90
CA GLY A 22 1.83 -1.05 11.09
C GLY A 22 3.01 -2.02 10.99
N LEU A 23 2.76 -3.26 10.55
CA LEU A 23 3.83 -4.24 10.32
C LEU A 23 4.73 -3.84 9.13
N LEU A 24 4.16 -3.27 8.06
CA LEU A 24 4.94 -2.72 6.94
C LEU A 24 5.96 -1.68 7.43
N TYR A 25 5.50 -0.73 8.26
CA TYR A 25 6.34 0.32 8.86
C TYR A 25 7.32 -0.24 9.88
N TYR A 26 6.92 -1.23 10.67
CA TYR A 26 7.84 -1.95 11.54
C TYR A 26 9.01 -2.54 10.74
N PHE A 27 8.76 -3.31 9.68
CA PHE A 27 9.82 -3.90 8.87
C PHE A 27 10.74 -2.84 8.24
N ASN A 28 10.15 -1.75 7.76
CA ASN A 28 10.85 -0.76 6.96
C ASN A 28 11.60 0.28 7.80
N PHE A 29 11.04 0.71 8.92
CA PHE A 29 11.56 1.82 9.73
C PHE A 29 12.31 1.34 10.96
N VAL A 30 11.90 0.21 11.55
CA VAL A 30 12.46 -0.29 12.81
C VAL A 30 13.34 -1.53 12.57
N GLY A 31 12.75 -2.59 12.02
CA GLY A 31 13.40 -3.90 11.87
C GLY A 31 14.67 -3.84 11.02
N ALA A 32 14.62 -3.18 9.87
CA ALA A 32 15.79 -3.04 9.00
C ALA A 32 16.95 -2.23 9.62
N GLY A 33 16.65 -1.30 10.53
CA GLY A 33 17.66 -0.56 11.30
C GLY A 33 18.33 -1.47 12.32
N TYR A 34 17.53 -2.14 13.15
CA TYR A 34 18.01 -3.06 14.18
C TYR A 34 18.94 -4.15 13.63
N LEU A 35 18.62 -4.74 12.47
CA LEU A 35 19.45 -5.78 11.85
C LEU A 35 20.86 -5.31 11.45
N LYS A 36 21.12 -4.01 11.37
CA LYS A 36 22.47 -3.47 11.10
C LYS A 36 23.32 -3.44 12.36
N GLU A 37 22.69 -3.15 13.49
CA GLU A 37 23.34 -2.93 14.79
C GLU A 37 23.41 -4.21 15.64
N ALA A 38 22.54 -5.18 15.38
CA ALA A 38 22.46 -6.42 16.14
C ALA A 38 23.73 -7.30 16.02
N SER A 39 24.05 -8.02 17.10
CA SER A 39 25.09 -9.07 17.07
C SER A 39 24.71 -10.21 16.11
N PRO A 40 25.66 -11.07 15.70
CA PRO A 40 25.35 -12.24 14.86
C PRO A 40 24.25 -13.13 15.44
N GLU A 41 24.28 -13.38 16.74
CA GLU A 41 23.28 -14.18 17.46
C GLU A 41 21.92 -13.49 17.45
N GLY A 42 21.88 -12.17 17.69
CA GLY A 42 20.65 -11.37 17.65
C GLY A 42 20.02 -11.34 16.26
N LYS A 43 20.83 -11.18 15.21
CA LYS A 43 20.35 -11.27 13.82
C LYS A 43 19.75 -12.64 13.53
N LYS A 44 20.43 -13.71 13.96
CA LYS A 44 19.94 -15.08 13.78
C LYS A 44 18.59 -15.29 14.47
N ASP A 45 18.43 -14.84 15.72
CA ASP A 45 17.17 -14.99 16.46
C ASP A 45 16.02 -14.22 15.78
N VAL A 46 16.26 -12.97 15.38
CA VAL A 46 15.25 -12.17 14.65
C VAL A 46 14.86 -12.83 13.33
N LEU A 47 15.84 -13.21 12.51
CA LEU A 47 15.57 -13.76 11.17
C LEU A 47 14.87 -15.13 11.22
N LEU A 48 15.15 -15.95 12.23
CA LEU A 48 14.60 -17.30 12.34
C LEU A 48 13.29 -17.39 13.13
N LYS A 49 13.02 -16.45 14.06
CA LYS A 49 11.84 -16.51 14.94
C LYS A 49 10.91 -15.33 14.77
N LEU A 50 11.41 -14.11 14.96
CA LEU A 50 10.59 -12.91 14.97
C LEU A 50 10.06 -12.55 13.58
N GLN A 51 10.96 -12.55 12.58
CA GLN A 51 10.67 -12.17 11.21
C GLN A 51 9.60 -13.07 10.57
N PRO A 52 9.68 -14.42 10.65
CA PRO A 52 8.64 -15.29 10.09
C PRO A 52 7.28 -15.13 10.78
N ASN A 53 7.26 -14.91 12.10
CA ASN A 53 6.04 -14.67 12.85
C ASN A 53 5.38 -13.35 12.43
N ALA A 54 6.13 -12.25 12.39
CA ALA A 54 5.63 -10.97 11.93
C ALA A 54 5.15 -11.05 10.46
N LEU A 55 5.85 -11.80 9.59
CA LEU A 55 5.43 -12.03 8.20
C LEU A 55 4.14 -12.86 8.10
N TRP A 56 3.83 -13.72 9.06
CA TRP A 56 2.55 -14.42 9.11
C TRP A 56 1.41 -13.43 9.31
N TYR A 57 1.48 -12.60 10.34
CA TYR A 57 0.44 -11.58 10.61
C TYR A 57 0.33 -10.58 9.45
N PHE A 58 1.46 -10.13 8.91
CA PHE A 58 1.50 -9.19 7.80
C PHE A 58 0.73 -9.70 6.56
N ARG A 59 0.90 -10.96 6.19
CA ARG A 59 0.25 -11.55 5.01
C ARG A 59 -1.26 -11.67 5.18
N TRP A 60 -1.69 -12.17 6.34
CA TRP A 60 -3.12 -12.35 6.61
C TRP A 60 -3.82 -11.02 6.84
N ALA A 61 -3.18 -10.07 7.54
CA ALA A 61 -3.70 -8.71 7.65
C ALA A 61 -3.87 -8.09 6.25
N ALA A 62 -2.90 -8.22 5.35
CA ALA A 62 -3.03 -7.75 3.97
C ALA A 62 -4.22 -8.37 3.24
N LEU A 63 -4.42 -9.70 3.37
CA LEU A 63 -5.55 -10.40 2.75
C LEU A 63 -6.89 -9.90 3.29
N PHE A 64 -7.03 -9.81 4.61
CA PHE A 64 -8.30 -9.39 5.21
C PHE A 64 -8.60 -7.91 4.96
N THR A 65 -7.58 -7.03 4.94
CA THR A 65 -7.76 -5.65 4.47
C THR A 65 -8.20 -5.60 3.02
N PHE A 66 -7.61 -6.41 2.14
CA PHE A 66 -7.99 -6.46 0.73
C PHE A 66 -9.45 -6.93 0.55
N LEU A 67 -9.85 -8.04 1.19
CA LEU A 67 -11.21 -8.57 1.09
C LEU A 67 -12.27 -7.60 1.64
N THR A 68 -12.04 -7.04 2.83
CA THR A 68 -12.92 -6.02 3.40
C THR A 68 -12.94 -4.75 2.55
N GLY A 69 -11.80 -4.39 1.94
CA GLY A 69 -11.67 -3.28 1.01
C GLY A 69 -12.51 -3.48 -0.26
N LEU A 70 -12.48 -4.67 -0.88
CA LEU A 70 -13.31 -5.00 -2.04
C LEU A 70 -14.80 -4.81 -1.74
N TYR A 71 -15.24 -5.26 -0.57
CA TYR A 71 -16.62 -5.05 -0.14
C TYR A 71 -16.93 -3.55 0.05
N LEU A 72 -16.03 -2.78 0.67
CA LEU A 72 -16.24 -1.33 0.83
C LEU A 72 -16.25 -0.60 -0.52
N LEU A 73 -15.45 -1.01 -1.49
CA LEU A 73 -15.47 -0.45 -2.85
C LEU A 73 -16.81 -0.75 -3.54
N TRP A 74 -17.30 -1.99 -3.45
CA TRP A 74 -18.64 -2.34 -3.93
C TRP A 74 -19.73 -1.50 -3.24
N TYR A 75 -19.64 -1.28 -1.93
CA TYR A 75 -20.59 -0.45 -1.20
C TYR A 75 -20.54 1.02 -1.63
N LEU A 76 -19.34 1.58 -1.87
CA LEU A 76 -19.19 2.94 -2.40
C LEU A 76 -19.77 3.08 -3.81
N ASP A 77 -19.58 2.07 -4.64
CA ASP A 77 -20.14 1.99 -6.00
C ASP A 77 -21.67 1.97 -5.96
N TYR A 78 -22.26 1.11 -5.12
CA TYR A 78 -23.71 1.08 -4.87
C TYR A 78 -24.28 2.43 -4.39
N LYS A 79 -23.47 3.24 -3.71
CA LYS A 79 -23.81 4.59 -3.23
C LYS A 79 -23.45 5.69 -4.23
N ASN A 80 -23.05 5.36 -5.46
CA ASN A 80 -22.56 6.29 -6.48
C ASN A 80 -21.46 7.24 -5.96
N SER A 81 -20.68 6.78 -4.99
CA SER A 81 -19.67 7.55 -4.24
C SER A 81 -18.25 7.15 -4.62
N TYR A 82 -18.10 6.33 -5.67
CA TYR A 82 -16.80 5.93 -6.21
C TYR A 82 -16.16 7.09 -6.99
N SER A 83 -14.87 7.32 -6.76
CA SER A 83 -14.20 8.59 -7.08
C SER A 83 -12.79 8.37 -7.61
N VAL A 84 -12.21 9.35 -8.32
CA VAL A 84 -10.84 9.25 -8.86
C VAL A 84 -9.82 8.99 -7.74
N GLY A 85 -9.90 9.73 -6.63
CA GLY A 85 -8.99 9.54 -5.49
C GLY A 85 -9.07 8.13 -4.89
N ILE A 86 -10.28 7.60 -4.70
CA ILE A 86 -10.47 6.21 -4.23
C ILE A 86 -9.97 5.20 -5.25
N SER A 87 -10.16 5.44 -6.55
CA SER A 87 -9.63 4.55 -7.60
C SER A 87 -8.11 4.47 -7.56
N LEU A 88 -7.41 5.60 -7.45
CA LEU A 88 -5.95 5.62 -7.33
C LEU A 88 -5.47 4.99 -6.01
N GLY A 89 -6.13 5.32 -4.89
CA GLY A 89 -5.87 4.73 -3.58
C GLY A 89 -6.02 3.20 -3.57
N SER A 90 -7.14 2.70 -4.09
CA SER A 90 -7.43 1.25 -4.17
C SER A 90 -6.52 0.52 -5.15
N LEU A 91 -6.09 1.14 -6.25
CA LEU A 91 -5.08 0.58 -7.16
C LEU A 91 -3.75 0.38 -6.43
N MET A 92 -3.25 1.39 -5.73
CA MET A 92 -2.03 1.28 -4.93
C MET A 92 -2.15 0.19 -3.86
N ALA A 93 -3.26 0.15 -3.11
CA ALA A 93 -3.49 -0.89 -2.11
C ALA A 93 -3.55 -2.30 -2.72
N THR A 94 -4.15 -2.45 -3.90
CA THR A 94 -4.22 -3.73 -4.62
C THR A 94 -2.84 -4.21 -5.05
N LEU A 95 -2.04 -3.35 -5.66
CA LEU A 95 -0.67 -3.67 -6.05
C LEU A 95 0.20 -4.00 -4.83
N MET A 96 0.04 -3.25 -3.74
CA MET A 96 0.69 -3.55 -2.48
C MET A 96 0.34 -4.94 -1.96
N PHE A 97 -0.95 -5.31 -1.97
CA PHE A 97 -1.41 -6.64 -1.57
C PHE A 97 -0.81 -7.74 -2.46
N LEU A 98 -0.82 -7.55 -3.79
CA LEU A 98 -0.21 -8.48 -4.73
C LEU A 98 1.29 -8.63 -4.47
N ASN A 99 2.00 -7.53 -4.17
CA ASN A 99 3.40 -7.56 -3.78
C ASN A 99 3.64 -8.40 -2.53
N VAL A 100 2.76 -8.33 -1.52
CA VAL A 100 2.87 -9.17 -0.31
C VAL A 100 2.84 -10.65 -0.66
N TRP A 101 1.86 -11.07 -1.45
CA TRP A 101 1.60 -12.50 -1.68
C TRP A 101 2.41 -13.10 -2.83
N LEU A 102 2.70 -12.34 -3.88
CA LEU A 102 3.35 -12.82 -5.10
C LEU A 102 4.85 -12.55 -5.14
N ILE A 103 5.35 -11.54 -4.41
CA ILE A 103 6.76 -11.16 -4.46
C ILE A 103 7.42 -11.31 -3.08
N ILE A 104 6.93 -10.62 -2.05
CA ILE A 104 7.55 -10.61 -0.72
C ILE A 104 7.53 -12.01 -0.13
N TRP A 105 6.37 -12.67 -0.03
CA TRP A 105 6.28 -13.97 0.63
C TRP A 105 7.09 -15.09 -0.05
N PRO A 106 7.00 -15.31 -1.37
CA PRO A 106 7.79 -16.37 -2.02
C PRO A 106 9.29 -16.17 -1.87
N ASN A 107 9.77 -14.92 -1.93
CA ASN A 107 11.19 -14.61 -1.74
C ASN A 107 11.61 -14.71 -0.27
N GLN A 108 10.76 -14.33 0.68
CA GLN A 108 11.05 -14.50 2.10
C GLN A 108 11.14 -15.98 2.50
N LYS A 109 10.34 -16.87 1.88
CA LYS A 109 10.50 -18.32 2.07
C LYS A 109 11.90 -18.81 1.68
N LYS A 110 12.45 -18.32 0.57
CA LYS A 110 13.81 -18.65 0.12
C LYS A 110 14.87 -18.15 1.11
N VAL A 111 14.71 -16.91 1.59
CA VAL A 111 15.59 -16.33 2.63
C VAL A 111 15.57 -17.16 3.90
N ILE A 112 14.38 -17.54 4.39
CA ILE A 112 14.21 -18.34 5.62
C ILE A 112 14.80 -19.74 5.44
N ALA A 113 14.62 -20.35 4.27
CA ALA A 113 15.18 -21.66 3.95
C ALA A 113 16.70 -21.63 3.73
N GLY A 114 17.30 -20.45 3.54
CA GLY A 114 18.74 -20.32 3.29
C GLY A 114 19.17 -20.92 1.95
N THR A 115 18.36 -20.78 0.90
CA THR A 115 18.71 -21.27 -0.45
C THR A 115 19.89 -20.50 -1.04
N ASP A 116 20.55 -21.07 -2.06
CA ASP A 116 21.70 -20.41 -2.73
C ASP A 116 21.38 -19.01 -3.27
N ASP A 117 20.13 -18.78 -3.68
CA ASP A 117 19.63 -17.49 -4.18
C ASP A 117 19.05 -16.57 -3.08
N ALA A 118 19.20 -16.91 -1.80
CA ALA A 118 18.60 -16.18 -0.68
C ALA A 118 18.95 -14.68 -0.67
N ALA A 119 20.19 -14.30 -0.99
CA ALA A 119 20.60 -12.90 -1.04
C ALA A 119 19.83 -12.10 -2.12
N GLN A 120 19.69 -12.68 -3.32
CA GLN A 120 18.94 -12.06 -4.42
C GLN A 120 17.44 -12.00 -4.11
N ALA A 121 16.88 -13.08 -3.55
CA ALA A 121 15.49 -13.14 -3.10
C ALA A 121 15.20 -12.06 -2.04
N GLY A 122 16.08 -11.93 -1.05
CA GLY A 122 15.99 -10.91 -0.01
C GLY A 122 15.99 -9.48 -0.58
N ALA A 123 16.87 -9.20 -1.55
CA ALA A 123 16.90 -7.90 -2.23
C ALA A 123 15.59 -7.62 -3.00
N LYS A 124 15.01 -8.63 -3.66
CA LYS A 124 13.73 -8.51 -4.38
C LYS A 124 12.57 -8.25 -3.40
N ALA A 125 12.51 -8.99 -2.30
CA ALA A 125 11.51 -8.78 -1.26
C ALA A 125 11.63 -7.39 -0.61
N ALA A 126 12.86 -6.92 -0.38
CA ALA A 126 13.11 -5.59 0.16
C ALA A 126 12.67 -4.47 -0.80
N LEU A 127 12.90 -4.63 -2.11
CA LEU A 127 12.43 -3.69 -3.12
C LEU A 127 10.90 -3.56 -3.13
N ALA A 128 10.19 -4.70 -3.13
CA ALA A 128 8.73 -4.71 -3.06
C ALA A 128 8.22 -4.09 -1.75
N SER A 129 8.84 -4.42 -0.62
CA SER A 129 8.48 -3.86 0.70
C SER A 129 8.69 -2.33 0.78
N ARG A 130 9.78 -1.81 0.21
CA ARG A 130 10.05 -0.37 0.11
C ARG A 130 9.07 0.34 -0.83
N THR A 131 8.70 -0.30 -1.94
CA THR A 131 7.68 0.24 -2.86
C THR A 131 6.31 0.28 -2.19
N ASN A 132 5.93 -0.76 -1.45
CA ASN A 132 4.71 -0.74 -0.65
C ASN A 132 4.73 0.38 0.39
N THR A 133 5.87 0.62 1.03
CA THR A 133 6.02 1.73 1.98
C THR A 133 5.93 3.08 1.29
N LEU A 134 6.42 3.22 0.06
CA LEU A 134 6.27 4.44 -0.72
C LEU A 134 4.78 4.70 -1.05
N PHE A 135 4.08 3.67 -1.54
CA PHE A 135 2.66 3.75 -1.90
C PHE A 135 1.72 3.94 -0.71
N SER A 136 2.08 3.47 0.48
CA SER A 136 1.18 3.57 1.64
C SER A 136 0.85 5.01 2.01
N PHE A 137 1.74 5.98 1.75
CA PHE A 137 1.49 7.39 2.05
C PHE A 137 0.35 7.98 1.19
N PRO A 138 0.44 8.03 -0.16
CA PRO A 138 -0.65 8.54 -0.99
C PRO A 138 -1.90 7.67 -0.91
N MET A 139 -1.75 6.36 -0.72
CA MET A 139 -2.90 5.46 -0.53
C MET A 139 -3.70 5.84 0.72
N LEU A 140 -3.06 5.96 1.89
CA LEU A 140 -3.75 6.35 3.14
C LEU A 140 -4.35 7.75 3.03
N TYR A 141 -3.63 8.69 2.39
CA TYR A 141 -4.15 10.03 2.13
C TYR A 141 -5.49 9.95 1.38
N PHE A 142 -5.58 9.18 0.29
CA PHE A 142 -6.82 9.07 -0.47
C PHE A 142 -7.96 8.38 0.29
N MET A 143 -7.64 7.41 1.16
CA MET A 143 -8.65 6.78 2.04
C MET A 143 -9.24 7.79 3.03
N ILE A 144 -8.42 8.68 3.60
CA ILE A 144 -8.88 9.74 4.50
C ILE A 144 -9.61 10.84 3.73
N TYR A 145 -9.03 11.30 2.62
CA TYR A 145 -9.58 12.31 1.72
C TYR A 145 -11.03 11.97 1.33
N SER A 146 -11.27 10.73 0.91
CA SER A 146 -12.60 10.29 0.52
C SER A 146 -13.64 10.32 1.64
N ALA A 147 -13.23 10.20 2.90
CA ALA A 147 -14.16 10.22 4.02
C ALA A 147 -14.49 11.65 4.49
N HIS A 148 -13.63 12.64 4.22
CA HIS A 148 -13.69 13.95 4.89
C HIS A 148 -13.82 15.15 3.96
N ILE A 149 -13.65 14.98 2.65
CA ILE A 149 -13.76 16.07 1.67
C ILE A 149 -14.99 15.82 0.80
N SER A 150 -15.91 16.77 0.73
CA SER A 150 -17.12 16.69 -0.10
C SER A 150 -16.95 17.33 -1.48
N GLU A 151 -16.09 18.34 -1.59
CA GLU A 151 -15.81 19.08 -2.82
C GLU A 151 -14.65 18.46 -3.62
N GLY A 152 -14.74 18.43 -4.95
CA GLY A 152 -13.64 17.98 -5.81
C GLY A 152 -13.40 16.47 -5.85
N LYS A 153 -14.35 15.64 -5.38
CA LYS A 153 -14.20 14.18 -5.39
C LYS A 153 -14.17 13.55 -6.78
N ASN A 154 -14.62 14.24 -7.84
CA ASN A 154 -14.58 13.75 -9.22
C ASN A 154 -15.19 12.34 -9.32
N TYR A 155 -16.47 12.21 -8.97
CA TYR A 155 -17.19 10.94 -8.97
C TYR A 155 -17.37 10.40 -10.39
N PHE A 156 -17.36 9.08 -10.54
CA PHE A 156 -17.55 8.45 -11.85
C PHE A 156 -18.99 8.51 -12.36
N TYR A 157 -19.95 8.61 -11.43
CA TYR A 157 -21.37 8.73 -11.72
C TYR A 157 -21.78 10.19 -11.86
N GLU A 158 -22.73 10.46 -12.76
CA GLU A 158 -23.33 11.78 -12.89
C GLU A 158 -24.11 12.12 -11.61
N ILE A 159 -23.66 13.15 -10.88
CA ILE A 159 -24.33 13.68 -9.70
C ILE A 159 -24.84 15.08 -10.04
N PRO A 160 -26.13 15.40 -9.79
CA PRO A 160 -26.66 16.73 -10.05
C PRO A 160 -25.80 17.82 -9.40
N GLY A 161 -25.28 18.76 -10.20
CA GLY A 161 -24.41 19.85 -9.74
C GLY A 161 -22.90 19.56 -9.77
N VAL A 162 -22.45 18.40 -10.25
CA VAL A 162 -21.02 18.09 -10.48
C VAL A 162 -20.68 18.29 -11.95
N ALA A 163 -19.63 19.09 -12.22
CA ALA A 163 -19.32 19.62 -13.56
C ALA A 163 -18.71 18.61 -14.56
N ALA A 164 -18.14 17.49 -14.11
CA ALA A 164 -17.54 16.48 -14.98
C ALA A 164 -17.42 15.10 -14.28
N SER A 165 -17.55 14.02 -15.05
CA SER A 165 -17.35 12.65 -14.55
C SER A 165 -15.86 12.38 -14.30
N GLY A 166 -15.56 11.58 -13.28
CA GLY A 166 -14.21 11.08 -12.99
C GLY A 166 -13.54 10.38 -14.17
N TRP A 167 -14.31 9.82 -15.12
CA TRP A 167 -13.78 9.20 -16.33
C TRP A 167 -13.11 10.20 -17.28
N SER A 168 -13.48 11.49 -17.26
CA SER A 168 -12.85 12.49 -18.12
C SER A 168 -11.67 13.20 -17.47
N MET A 169 -11.32 12.85 -16.24
CA MET A 169 -10.29 13.55 -15.46
C MET A 169 -8.89 13.06 -15.82
N PRO A 170 -7.97 13.93 -16.31
CA PRO A 170 -6.59 13.56 -16.55
C PRO A 170 -5.90 12.93 -15.35
N ALA A 171 -6.27 13.33 -14.12
CA ALA A 171 -5.71 12.77 -12.89
C ALA A 171 -5.84 11.24 -12.80
N LEU A 172 -6.94 10.66 -13.31
CA LEU A 172 -7.14 9.22 -13.34
C LEU A 172 -6.04 8.55 -14.17
N TYR A 173 -5.91 8.96 -15.43
CA TYR A 173 -5.02 8.31 -16.40
C TYR A 173 -3.55 8.54 -16.07
N VAL A 174 -3.18 9.79 -15.77
CA VAL A 174 -1.80 10.15 -15.40
C VAL A 174 -1.44 9.48 -14.07
N GLY A 175 -2.33 9.52 -13.09
CA GLY A 175 -2.12 8.87 -11.80
C GLY A 175 -1.93 7.36 -11.93
N THR A 176 -2.80 6.68 -12.69
CA THR A 176 -2.67 5.25 -12.98
C THR A 176 -1.36 4.93 -13.68
N ALA A 177 -0.98 5.69 -14.72
CA ALA A 177 0.27 5.47 -15.44
C ALA A 177 1.50 5.61 -14.51
N LEU A 178 1.52 6.61 -13.62
CA LEU A 178 2.58 6.81 -12.64
C LEU A 178 2.66 5.65 -11.63
N ILE A 179 1.52 5.19 -11.11
CA ILE A 179 1.46 4.03 -10.19
C ILE A 179 2.03 2.79 -10.88
N LEU A 180 1.59 2.49 -12.11
CA LEU A 180 2.05 1.32 -12.85
C LEU A 180 3.53 1.41 -13.22
N ALA A 181 4.05 2.61 -13.54
CA ALA A 181 5.46 2.82 -13.81
C ALA A 181 6.33 2.56 -12.56
N ILE A 182 5.89 3.01 -11.39
CA ILE A 182 6.57 2.73 -10.11
C ILE A 182 6.52 1.24 -9.81
N GLU A 183 5.36 0.59 -9.99
CA GLU A 183 5.19 -0.85 -9.76
C GLU A 183 6.02 -1.69 -10.73
N ALA A 184 6.16 -1.28 -11.99
CA ALA A 184 7.01 -1.96 -12.97
C ALA A 184 8.49 -2.03 -12.50
N ASN A 185 8.97 -1.06 -11.72
CA ASN A 185 10.30 -1.13 -11.11
C ASN A 185 10.42 -2.27 -10.09
N VAL A 186 9.33 -2.69 -9.43
CA VAL A 186 9.33 -3.86 -8.55
C VAL A 186 9.61 -5.12 -9.35
N ILE A 187 9.03 -5.27 -10.54
CA ILE A 187 9.12 -6.48 -11.37
C ILE A 187 10.44 -6.51 -12.15
N PHE A 188 10.81 -5.42 -12.80
CA PHE A 188 11.94 -5.39 -13.76
C PHE A 188 13.15 -4.60 -13.24
N GLY A 189 12.98 -3.83 -12.18
CA GLY A 189 13.97 -2.87 -11.71
C GLY A 189 14.75 -3.31 -10.47
N LYS A 190 15.32 -2.30 -9.80
CA LYS A 190 16.15 -2.43 -8.60
C LYS A 190 15.88 -1.28 -7.64
N MET A 191 16.43 -1.37 -6.43
CA MET A 191 16.33 -0.32 -5.42
C MET A 191 16.84 1.02 -5.96
N ARG A 192 16.06 2.09 -5.76
CA ARG A 192 16.38 3.45 -6.20
C ARG A 192 16.76 4.30 -5.00
N LYS A 193 17.66 5.28 -5.21
CA LYS A 193 18.18 6.15 -4.14
C LYS A 193 17.09 6.87 -3.33
N PHE A 194 16.01 7.27 -3.99
CA PHE A 194 14.89 7.96 -3.35
C PHE A 194 14.08 7.09 -2.37
N MET A 195 14.30 5.78 -2.32
CA MET A 195 13.58 4.83 -1.46
C MET A 195 14.52 3.85 -0.74
N GLU A 196 15.83 4.05 -0.86
CA GLU A 196 16.84 3.10 -0.34
C GLU A 196 16.97 3.17 1.19
N SER A 197 16.84 4.36 1.77
CA SER A 197 16.89 4.58 3.22
C SER A 197 15.52 4.91 3.81
N VAL A 198 15.39 4.76 5.13
CA VAL A 198 14.18 5.14 5.88
C VAL A 198 13.82 6.60 5.64
N LYS A 199 14.80 7.51 5.77
CA LYS A 199 14.58 8.93 5.51
C LYS A 199 14.14 9.14 4.06
N ALA A 200 14.84 8.53 3.10
CA ALA A 200 14.52 8.72 1.69
C ALA A 200 13.07 8.30 1.37
N VAL A 201 12.65 7.09 1.78
CA VAL A 201 11.30 6.60 1.46
C VAL A 201 10.20 7.42 2.13
N ILE A 202 10.43 7.95 3.33
CA ILE A 202 9.49 8.85 4.02
C ILE A 202 9.34 10.16 3.23
N HIS A 203 10.45 10.82 2.89
CA HIS A 203 10.39 12.09 2.14
C HIS A 203 9.78 11.88 0.76
N SER A 204 10.20 10.84 0.02
CA SER A 204 9.62 10.55 -1.28
C SER A 204 8.15 10.16 -1.20
N GLY A 205 7.72 9.45 -0.15
CA GLY A 205 6.31 9.09 0.07
C GLY A 205 5.44 10.31 0.34
N LEU A 206 5.92 11.27 1.15
CA LEU A 206 5.25 12.55 1.39
C LEU A 206 5.18 13.41 0.13
N ILE A 207 6.29 13.52 -0.62
CA ILE A 207 6.32 14.25 -1.89
C ILE A 207 5.35 13.62 -2.88
N LEU A 208 5.36 12.28 -3.01
CA LEU A 208 4.43 11.55 -3.88
C LEU A 208 2.99 11.82 -3.48
N THR A 209 2.69 11.85 -2.18
CA THR A 209 1.35 12.20 -1.65
C THR A 209 0.91 13.59 -2.09
N VAL A 210 1.78 14.59 -1.93
CA VAL A 210 1.46 15.97 -2.36
C VAL A 210 1.25 16.03 -3.86
N LEU A 211 2.09 15.36 -4.66
CA LEU A 211 1.94 15.32 -6.12
C LEU A 211 0.61 14.71 -6.54
N PHE A 212 0.22 13.58 -5.94
CA PHE A 212 -1.07 12.94 -6.20
C PHE A 212 -2.26 13.78 -5.72
N ALA A 213 -2.15 14.42 -4.56
CA ALA A 213 -3.18 15.31 -4.03
C ALA A 213 -3.41 16.51 -4.96
N LEU A 214 -2.34 17.18 -5.40
CA LEU A 214 -2.41 18.29 -6.34
C LEU A 214 -2.95 17.83 -7.71
N LEU A 215 -2.52 16.66 -8.18
CA LEU A 215 -3.02 16.09 -9.44
C LEU A 215 -4.53 15.92 -9.40
N VAL A 216 -5.08 15.28 -8.36
CA VAL A 216 -6.53 15.04 -8.21
C VAL A 216 -7.31 16.33 -7.91
N TYR A 217 -6.69 17.31 -7.25
CA TYR A 217 -7.36 18.56 -6.93
C TYR A 217 -7.52 19.48 -8.15
N TYR A 218 -6.50 19.57 -9.00
CA TYR A 218 -6.49 20.48 -10.15
C TYR A 218 -6.91 19.83 -11.48
N TYR A 219 -6.85 18.51 -11.60
CA TYR A 219 -7.05 17.75 -12.84
C TYR A 219 -7.81 16.44 -12.60
#